data_AF-A0A7J4FTD6-F1
#
_entry.id   AF-A0A7J4FTD6-F1
#
_cell.length_a   1.000
_cell.length_b   1.000
_cell.length_c   1.000
_cell.angle_alpha   90.00
_cell.angle_beta   90.00
_cell.angle_gamma   90.00
#
_symmetry.space_group_name_H-M   'P 1'
#
loop_
_entity.id
_entity.type
_entity.pdbx_description
1 polymer ?
#
loop_
_entity_poly.entity_id
_entity_poly.type
_entity_poly.pdbx_seq_one_letter_code
_entity_poly.pdbx_strand_id
1 'polypeptide(L)'
;MQVLHAIWNTDMLYLWAESSALPLTVPTRRGRPPGKPKPRPHPFSLPGDVLGDLIVDTFRVTPARIVTGTFLLPSTLKGPLPSPWLIREEELSSEKAKSLFAWNIETLAFEPHQAFDLLLDLPARPPHGITFGGTIRFWIEAAIFSLELIAREQFVPTIEGNIAVWKAVIGEEDSERVRLLAEAMPPECRANVSHKDGGSEASPRDLIMSFVDRTIDAFVRMSLEHASLIPPRRGRRPAITPLPEQFLVALSTEKPVLDAPAEALDAFSDELMDWLSRLRPSAPDVPFRTCFRLDPPPERSGDVGGDREGGGKKDRDVKRDYDIWSVHFFLQANDDPSLLIPAETVWKTRSKTLTFLKRKFKNPQEQLLADLGRASQVFPEIETSLEDARPVGFGMSTSQAYAFLRESAPLLEQNGFGVLLPPWWEKPGARIGVKLRIKTPVLAQEGGIGSGHFSVKSIMAYDWEVAIGDETLSED
;
A
#
# COMPACT_ATOMS: atom_id res chain seq x y z
N MET A 1 18.49 -28.56 -6.40
CA MET A 1 17.63 -27.36 -6.59
C MET A 1 16.29 -27.58 -5.91
N GLN A 2 15.79 -26.56 -5.21
CA GLN A 2 14.51 -26.54 -4.50
C GLN A 2 13.66 -25.38 -5.04
N VAL A 3 12.39 -25.63 -5.34
CA VAL A 3 11.44 -24.59 -5.78
C VAL A 3 10.45 -24.33 -4.67
N LEU A 4 10.41 -23.11 -4.15
CA LEU A 4 9.52 -22.72 -3.07
C LEU A 4 8.17 -22.23 -3.62
N HIS A 5 7.10 -22.62 -2.94
CA HIS A 5 5.71 -22.29 -3.26
C HIS A 5 4.99 -21.85 -1.99
N ALA A 6 4.16 -20.79 -2.10
CA ALA A 6 3.36 -20.30 -0.99
C ALA A 6 1.87 -20.26 -1.33
N ILE A 7 1.02 -20.56 -0.35
CA ILE A 7 -0.44 -20.51 -0.47
C ILE A 7 -1.01 -19.87 0.79
N TRP A 8 -1.96 -18.94 0.62
CA TRP A 8 -2.72 -18.34 1.72
C TRP A 8 -4.11 -18.99 1.79
N ASN A 9 -4.60 -19.31 2.98
CA ASN A 9 -5.91 -19.95 3.16
C ASN A 9 -6.96 -19.08 3.88
N THR A 10 -6.81 -17.75 3.83
CA THR A 10 -7.56 -16.72 4.59
C THR A 10 -7.13 -16.51 6.05
N ASP A 11 -6.28 -17.39 6.61
CA ASP A 11 -5.86 -17.30 8.01
C ASP A 11 -4.32 -17.30 8.15
N MET A 12 -3.64 -18.23 7.47
CA MET A 12 -2.20 -18.40 7.54
C MET A 12 -1.58 -18.61 6.16
N LEU A 13 -0.28 -18.33 6.05
CA LEU A 13 0.53 -18.62 4.88
C LEU A 13 1.16 -20.01 5.04
N TYR A 14 1.04 -20.84 4.01
CA TYR A 14 1.64 -22.17 3.94
C TYR A 14 2.73 -22.19 2.89
N LEU A 15 3.94 -22.51 3.33
CA LEU A 15 5.10 -22.66 2.47
C LEU A 15 5.42 -24.15 2.28
N TRP A 16 5.69 -24.54 1.05
CA TRP A 16 6.19 -25.88 0.72
C TRP A 16 7.21 -25.79 -0.42
N ALA A 17 7.91 -26.90 -0.68
CA ALA A 17 8.99 -26.91 -1.65
C ALA A 17 9.05 -28.19 -2.47
N GLU A 18 9.24 -28.04 -3.78
CA GLU A 18 9.63 -29.14 -4.68
C GLU A 18 11.14 -29.34 -4.65
N SER A 19 11.61 -30.58 -4.73
CA SER A 19 13.05 -30.88 -4.83
C SER A 19 13.40 -31.76 -6.02
N SER A 20 14.36 -31.28 -6.81
CA SER A 20 14.95 -32.00 -7.95
C SER A 20 15.72 -33.26 -7.56
N ALA A 21 16.04 -33.44 -6.26
CA ALA A 21 16.71 -34.63 -5.76
C ALA A 21 15.75 -35.80 -5.44
N LEU A 22 14.42 -35.55 -5.43
CA LEU A 22 13.41 -36.52 -5.06
C LEU A 22 12.72 -37.17 -6.29
N PRO A 23 12.21 -38.41 -6.20
CA PRO A 23 11.66 -39.12 -7.36
C PRO A 23 10.38 -38.47 -7.92
N LEU A 24 10.23 -38.45 -9.26
CA LEU A 24 9.06 -37.85 -9.95
C LEU A 24 7.77 -38.67 -9.83
N THR A 25 7.88 -39.98 -9.59
CA THR A 25 6.75 -40.89 -9.71
C THR A 25 6.46 -41.59 -8.40
N VAL A 26 5.17 -41.82 -8.17
CA VAL A 26 4.73 -42.67 -7.06
C VAL A 26 4.84 -44.12 -7.50
N PRO A 27 5.37 -45.03 -6.65
CA PRO A 27 5.39 -46.46 -6.95
C PRO A 27 4.00 -46.97 -7.38
N THR A 28 3.95 -47.72 -8.48
CA THR A 28 2.69 -48.26 -9.01
C THR A 28 2.08 -49.24 -8.01
N ARG A 29 0.84 -48.98 -7.58
CA ARG A 29 0.10 -49.90 -6.72
C ARG A 29 -0.49 -51.03 -7.57
N ARG A 30 -0.16 -52.29 -7.28
CA ARG A 30 -0.79 -53.46 -7.92
C ARG A 30 -2.27 -53.56 -7.48
N GLY A 31 -3.19 -53.72 -8.43
CA GLY A 31 -4.62 -53.91 -8.18
C GLY A 31 -5.55 -52.87 -8.84
N ARG A 32 -6.87 -53.10 -8.74
CA ARG A 32 -7.89 -52.19 -9.30
C ARG A 32 -7.90 -50.86 -8.52
N PRO A 33 -7.87 -49.69 -9.19
CA PRO A 33 -7.93 -48.41 -8.51
C PRO A 33 -9.27 -48.25 -7.76
N PRO A 34 -9.26 -47.73 -6.52
CA PRO A 34 -10.48 -47.48 -5.76
C PRO A 34 -11.32 -46.39 -6.43
N GLY A 35 -12.65 -46.47 -6.31
CA GLY A 35 -13.58 -45.49 -6.90
C GLY A 35 -13.44 -44.06 -6.32
N LYS A 36 -12.89 -43.91 -5.11
CA LYS A 36 -12.45 -42.64 -4.52
C LYS A 36 -11.03 -42.81 -3.96
N PRO A 37 -9.98 -42.47 -4.71
CA PRO A 37 -8.61 -42.59 -4.22
C PRO A 37 -8.37 -41.60 -3.07
N LYS A 38 -7.85 -42.10 -1.95
CA LYS A 38 -7.32 -41.23 -0.88
C LYS A 38 -6.13 -40.42 -1.41
N PRO A 39 -5.96 -39.15 -0.97
CA PRO A 39 -4.77 -38.37 -1.30
C PRO A 39 -3.48 -39.12 -0.95
N ARG A 40 -2.45 -38.98 -1.80
CA ARG A 40 -1.14 -39.63 -1.60
C ARG A 40 -0.09 -38.58 -1.25
N PRO A 41 1.01 -38.96 -0.55
CA PRO A 41 2.15 -38.06 -0.38
C PRO A 41 2.70 -37.59 -1.73
N HIS A 42 3.00 -36.30 -1.83
CA HIS A 42 3.61 -35.72 -3.02
C HIS A 42 5.05 -36.24 -3.17
N PRO A 43 5.40 -36.91 -4.28
CA PRO A 43 6.61 -37.74 -4.36
C PRO A 43 7.92 -36.95 -4.36
N PHE A 44 7.86 -35.66 -4.70
CA PHE A 44 9.03 -34.76 -4.71
C PHE A 44 8.80 -33.47 -3.91
N SER A 45 7.89 -33.50 -2.92
CA SER A 45 7.85 -32.45 -1.90
C SER A 45 8.94 -32.69 -0.86
N LEU A 46 9.59 -31.63 -0.42
CA LEU A 46 10.44 -31.71 0.78
C LEU A 46 9.60 -32.08 2.01
N PRO A 47 10.14 -32.92 2.91
CA PRO A 47 9.61 -33.09 4.27
C PRO A 47 9.59 -31.76 5.03
N GLY A 48 8.62 -31.59 5.93
CA GLY A 48 8.41 -30.33 6.65
C GLY A 48 9.55 -29.96 7.61
N ASP A 49 10.21 -30.94 8.21
CA ASP A 49 11.38 -30.74 9.09
C ASP A 49 12.58 -30.20 8.30
N VAL A 50 12.92 -30.84 7.18
CA VAL A 50 14.00 -30.41 6.27
C VAL A 50 13.71 -29.03 5.69
N LEU A 51 12.46 -28.75 5.33
CA LEU A 51 12.04 -27.43 4.87
C LEU A 51 12.15 -26.39 6.00
N GLY A 52 11.77 -26.74 7.22
CA GLY A 52 11.91 -25.89 8.40
C GLY A 52 13.34 -25.43 8.61
N ASP A 53 14.28 -26.39 8.66
CA ASP A 53 15.71 -26.13 8.83
C ASP A 53 16.24 -25.20 7.72
N LEU A 54 15.89 -25.49 6.46
CA LEU A 54 16.28 -24.66 5.31
C LEU A 54 15.82 -23.19 5.46
N ILE A 55 14.57 -22.97 5.85
CA ILE A 55 13.99 -21.62 5.93
C ILE A 55 14.57 -20.85 7.12
N VAL A 56 14.76 -21.50 8.27
CA VAL A 56 15.40 -20.89 9.44
C VAL A 56 16.86 -20.53 9.14
N ASP A 57 17.61 -21.42 8.49
CA ASP A 57 19.02 -21.17 8.18
C ASP A 57 19.22 -20.09 7.12
N THR A 58 18.35 -20.06 6.11
CA THR A 58 18.48 -19.17 4.95
C THR A 58 17.85 -17.80 5.19
N PHE A 59 16.65 -17.76 5.78
CA PHE A 59 15.83 -16.55 5.89
C PHE A 59 15.62 -16.08 7.34
N ARG A 60 16.09 -16.84 8.34
CA ARG A 60 16.00 -16.48 9.77
C ARG A 60 14.58 -16.29 10.29
N VAL A 61 13.58 -16.86 9.62
CA VAL A 61 12.17 -16.86 10.05
C VAL A 61 11.78 -18.25 10.54
N THR A 62 11.19 -18.33 11.73
CA THR A 62 10.71 -19.58 12.32
C THR A 62 9.22 -19.76 12.04
N PRO A 63 8.78 -20.88 11.45
CA PRO A 63 7.35 -21.14 11.24
C PRO A 63 6.63 -21.40 12.57
N ALA A 64 5.34 -21.08 12.63
CA ALA A 64 4.52 -21.37 13.81
C ALA A 64 4.33 -22.87 14.04
N ARG A 65 4.15 -23.64 12.95
CA ARG A 65 3.99 -25.10 12.99
C ARG A 65 4.18 -25.75 11.63
N ILE A 66 4.45 -27.06 11.64
CA ILE A 66 4.38 -27.92 10.45
C ILE A 66 3.00 -28.57 10.39
N VAL A 67 2.34 -28.51 9.22
CA VAL A 67 1.06 -29.18 9.00
C VAL A 67 0.99 -29.83 7.63
N THR A 68 0.28 -30.95 7.54
CA THR A 68 -0.01 -31.61 6.27
C THR A 68 -1.30 -31.04 5.67
N GLY A 69 -1.21 -30.49 4.46
CA GLY A 69 -2.35 -30.01 3.67
C GLY A 69 -2.63 -30.91 2.47
N THR A 70 -3.86 -30.86 1.96
CA THR A 70 -4.28 -31.55 0.73
C THR A 70 -4.34 -30.56 -0.42
N PHE A 71 -3.57 -30.79 -1.48
CA PHE A 71 -3.48 -29.88 -2.63
C PHE A 71 -3.92 -30.58 -3.93
N LEU A 72 -4.74 -29.89 -4.72
CA LEU A 72 -5.16 -30.32 -6.05
C LEU A 72 -4.14 -29.82 -7.08
N LEU A 73 -3.31 -30.72 -7.58
CA LEU A 73 -2.22 -30.37 -8.51
C LEU A 73 -2.41 -31.01 -9.88
N PRO A 74 -2.00 -30.33 -10.97
CA PRO A 74 -1.97 -30.90 -12.31
C PRO A 74 -1.17 -32.20 -12.32
N SER A 75 -1.79 -33.31 -12.72
CA SER A 75 -1.19 -34.63 -12.56
C SER A 75 -1.41 -35.54 -13.76
N THR A 76 -0.48 -36.48 -13.93
CA THR A 76 -0.60 -37.63 -14.83
C THR A 76 -0.96 -38.88 -14.04
N LEU A 77 -1.06 -40.04 -14.70
CA LEU A 77 -1.25 -41.32 -13.99
C LEU A 77 -0.03 -41.72 -13.14
N LYS A 78 1.15 -41.15 -13.42
CA LYS A 78 2.43 -41.50 -12.77
C LYS A 78 2.72 -40.63 -11.54
N GLY A 79 2.19 -39.41 -11.49
CA GLY A 79 2.46 -38.44 -10.43
C GLY A 79 1.98 -37.02 -10.78
N PRO A 80 2.24 -36.05 -9.88
CA PRO A 80 2.03 -34.64 -10.17
C PRO A 80 3.03 -34.16 -11.23
N LEU A 81 2.65 -33.17 -12.03
CA LEU A 81 3.59 -32.48 -12.91
C LEU A 81 4.51 -31.59 -12.07
N PRO A 82 5.82 -31.58 -12.36
CA PRO A 82 6.73 -30.65 -11.71
C PRO A 82 6.43 -29.21 -12.13
N SER A 83 6.70 -28.26 -11.25
CA SER A 83 6.59 -26.85 -11.61
C SER A 83 7.54 -26.48 -12.76
N PRO A 84 7.23 -25.45 -13.58
CA PRO A 84 8.10 -25.01 -14.68
C PRO A 84 9.50 -24.59 -14.23
N TRP A 85 9.65 -24.27 -12.95
CA TRP A 85 10.90 -23.80 -12.35
C TRP A 85 11.77 -24.95 -11.85
N LEU A 86 11.26 -26.19 -11.80
CA LEU A 86 12.00 -27.34 -11.33
C LEU A 86 12.85 -27.94 -12.45
N ILE A 87 14.08 -27.45 -12.58
CA ILE A 87 15.03 -27.93 -13.59
C ILE A 87 15.58 -29.29 -13.16
N ARG A 88 15.53 -30.28 -14.07
CA ARG A 88 16.09 -31.62 -13.90
C ARG A 88 16.83 -32.05 -15.18
N GLU A 89 17.82 -32.93 -15.02
CA GLU A 89 18.60 -33.48 -16.14
C GLU A 89 17.83 -34.53 -16.95
N GLU A 90 16.88 -35.23 -16.33
CA GLU A 90 16.03 -36.20 -17.02
C GLU A 90 15.02 -35.48 -17.92
N GLU A 91 14.94 -35.88 -19.20
CA GLU A 91 13.94 -35.36 -20.15
C GLU A 91 12.54 -35.53 -19.55
N LEU A 92 11.96 -34.42 -19.11
CA LEU A 92 10.53 -34.35 -18.86
C LEU A 92 9.87 -34.66 -20.19
N SER A 93 9.32 -35.86 -20.33
CA SER A 93 8.37 -36.14 -21.40
C SER A 93 7.35 -35.00 -21.36
N SER A 94 7.01 -34.44 -22.53
CA SER A 94 6.03 -33.34 -22.66
C SER A 94 4.60 -33.83 -22.35
N GLU A 95 4.44 -34.59 -21.27
CA GLU A 95 3.20 -35.16 -20.79
C GLU A 95 2.32 -34.03 -20.27
N LYS A 96 1.17 -33.85 -20.92
CA LYS A 96 0.15 -32.90 -20.45
C LYS A 96 -0.59 -33.48 -19.24
N ALA A 97 -1.00 -32.60 -18.33
CA ALA A 97 -1.86 -32.98 -17.21
C ALA A 97 -3.15 -33.62 -17.72
N LYS A 98 -3.59 -34.70 -17.08
CA LYS A 98 -4.87 -35.35 -17.41
C LYS A 98 -6.02 -34.77 -16.59
N SER A 99 -5.76 -34.48 -15.33
CA SER A 99 -6.72 -33.92 -14.37
C SER A 99 -5.97 -33.40 -13.13
N LEU A 100 -6.69 -32.71 -12.25
CA LEU A 100 -6.20 -32.40 -10.91
C LEU A 100 -6.34 -33.64 -10.02
N PHE A 101 -5.28 -33.99 -9.30
CA PHE A 101 -5.32 -35.03 -8.26
C PHE A 101 -4.93 -34.45 -6.91
N ALA A 102 -5.49 -35.03 -5.84
CA ALA A 102 -5.23 -34.62 -4.47
C ALA A 102 -3.93 -35.24 -3.94
N TRP A 103 -3.05 -34.39 -3.43
CA TRP A 103 -1.75 -34.74 -2.87
C TRP A 103 -1.60 -34.20 -1.46
N ASN A 104 -1.09 -35.03 -0.55
CA ASN A 104 -0.70 -34.60 0.79
C ASN A 104 0.71 -34.02 0.73
N ILE A 105 0.84 -32.79 1.23
CA ILE A 105 2.09 -32.02 1.26
C ILE A 105 2.30 -31.53 2.68
N GLU A 106 3.48 -31.77 3.23
CA GLU A 106 3.89 -31.14 4.48
C GLU A 106 4.31 -29.71 4.22
N THR A 107 3.75 -28.79 5.00
CA THR A 107 3.89 -27.35 4.80
C THR A 107 4.31 -26.69 6.11
N LEU A 108 5.06 -25.60 5.99
CA LEU A 108 5.32 -24.69 7.10
C LEU A 108 4.20 -23.65 7.15
N ALA A 109 3.54 -23.53 8.29
CA ALA A 109 2.51 -22.52 8.52
C ALA A 109 3.12 -21.30 9.22
N PHE A 110 2.81 -20.12 8.70
CA PHE A 110 3.20 -18.82 9.24
C PHE A 110 1.96 -18.01 9.61
N GLU A 111 1.97 -17.46 10.82
CA GLU A 111 0.98 -16.47 11.25
C GLU A 111 1.09 -15.19 10.39
N PRO A 112 0.04 -14.36 10.29
CA PRO A 112 0.01 -13.21 9.39
C PRO A 112 1.24 -12.28 9.50
N HIS A 113 1.72 -12.00 10.72
CA HIS A 113 2.91 -11.17 10.92
C HIS A 113 4.19 -11.86 10.40
N GLN A 114 4.37 -13.15 10.70
CA GLN A 114 5.54 -13.92 10.26
C GLN A 114 5.56 -14.06 8.73
N ALA A 115 4.37 -14.23 8.13
CA ALA A 115 4.20 -14.29 6.69
C ALA A 115 4.57 -12.96 6.03
N PHE A 116 4.14 -11.84 6.63
CA PHE A 116 4.45 -10.51 6.16
C PHE A 116 5.96 -10.23 6.19
N ASP A 117 6.60 -10.45 7.34
CA ASP A 117 8.05 -10.29 7.51
C ASP A 117 8.82 -11.18 6.53
N LEU A 118 8.46 -12.48 6.45
CA LEU A 118 9.09 -13.42 5.52
C LEU A 118 9.04 -12.91 4.08
N LEU A 119 7.86 -12.53 3.59
CA LEU A 119 7.67 -12.15 2.19
C LEU A 119 8.41 -10.85 1.83
N LEU A 120 8.48 -9.89 2.75
CA LEU A 120 9.19 -8.63 2.55
C LEU A 120 10.72 -8.79 2.68
N ASP A 121 11.19 -9.72 3.49
CA ASP A 121 12.63 -9.99 3.70
C ASP A 121 13.23 -10.92 2.63
N LEU A 122 12.40 -11.56 1.78
CA LEU A 122 12.91 -12.38 0.68
C LEU A 122 13.76 -11.55 -0.28
N PRO A 123 14.99 -11.99 -0.61
CA PRO A 123 15.86 -11.24 -1.51
C PRO A 123 15.30 -11.22 -2.93
N ALA A 124 15.47 -10.11 -3.66
CA ALA A 124 15.03 -10.00 -5.06
C ALA A 124 15.59 -11.11 -5.98
N ARG A 125 16.75 -11.69 -5.62
CA ARG A 125 17.32 -12.86 -6.28
C ARG A 125 17.38 -14.02 -5.29
N PRO A 126 16.85 -15.21 -5.64
CA PRO A 126 16.87 -16.35 -4.73
C PRO A 126 18.31 -16.82 -4.47
N PRO A 127 18.62 -17.31 -3.26
CA PRO A 127 19.91 -17.90 -2.94
C PRO A 127 20.24 -19.12 -3.82
N HIS A 128 21.53 -19.47 -3.88
CA HIS A 128 21.98 -20.63 -4.64
C HIS A 128 21.25 -21.91 -4.22
N GLY A 129 20.75 -22.66 -5.21
CA GLY A 129 20.03 -23.90 -4.98
C GLY A 129 18.54 -23.73 -4.69
N ILE A 130 18.04 -22.50 -4.48
CA ILE A 130 16.65 -22.16 -4.25
C ILE A 130 16.09 -21.41 -5.46
N THR A 131 14.79 -21.55 -5.74
CA THR A 131 14.08 -20.75 -6.72
C THR A 131 12.69 -20.42 -6.22
N PHE A 132 12.25 -19.18 -6.42
CA PHE A 132 10.90 -18.75 -6.09
C PHE A 132 9.96 -19.06 -7.24
N GLY A 133 8.99 -19.95 -6.99
CA GLY A 133 7.89 -20.23 -7.90
C GLY A 133 6.95 -19.03 -8.07
N GLY A 134 6.04 -19.13 -9.04
CA GLY A 134 5.09 -18.04 -9.35
C GLY A 134 4.21 -17.64 -8.17
N THR A 135 3.86 -18.60 -7.31
CA THR A 135 3.02 -18.34 -6.13
C THR A 135 3.73 -17.50 -5.07
N ILE A 136 5.02 -17.72 -4.82
CA ILE A 136 5.79 -16.86 -3.89
C ILE A 136 5.89 -15.45 -4.43
N ARG A 137 6.26 -15.29 -5.70
CA ARG A 137 6.37 -13.96 -6.32
C ARG A 137 5.06 -13.20 -6.23
N PHE A 138 3.94 -13.89 -6.46
CA PHE A 138 2.61 -13.32 -6.30
C PHE A 138 2.36 -12.80 -4.87
N TRP A 139 2.67 -13.59 -3.85
CA TRP A 139 2.47 -13.17 -2.46
C TRP A 139 3.47 -12.09 -2.00
N ILE A 140 4.67 -12.02 -2.59
CA ILE A 140 5.58 -10.88 -2.41
C ILE A 140 4.93 -9.59 -2.92
N GLU A 141 4.35 -9.59 -4.13
CA GLU A 141 3.64 -8.42 -4.66
C GLU A 141 2.43 -8.02 -3.80
N ALA A 142 1.70 -9.00 -3.25
CA ALA A 142 0.61 -8.73 -2.30
C ALA A 142 1.12 -8.14 -0.98
N ALA A 143 2.26 -8.60 -0.47
CA ALA A 143 2.89 -8.05 0.74
C ALA A 143 3.40 -6.62 0.51
N ILE A 144 4.03 -6.35 -0.64
CA ILE A 144 4.43 -4.99 -1.03
C ILE A 144 3.21 -4.08 -1.10
N PHE A 145 2.11 -4.56 -1.68
CA PHE A 145 0.86 -3.80 -1.72
C PHE A 145 0.30 -3.50 -0.32
N SER A 146 0.30 -4.46 0.61
CA SER A 146 -0.05 -4.20 2.02
C SER A 146 0.85 -3.15 2.65
N LEU A 147 2.17 -3.22 2.41
CA LEU A 147 3.14 -2.25 2.94
C LEU A 147 2.89 -0.84 2.40
N GLU A 148 2.55 -0.70 1.12
CA GLU A 148 2.18 0.58 0.52
C GLU A 148 0.89 1.17 1.12
N LEU A 149 -0.09 0.33 1.48
CA LEU A 149 -1.29 0.79 2.18
C LEU A 149 -0.96 1.26 3.60
N ILE A 150 -0.11 0.50 4.31
CA ILE A 150 0.37 0.87 5.66
C ILE A 150 1.13 2.21 5.62
N ALA A 151 2.04 2.36 4.66
CA ALA A 151 2.86 3.57 4.51
C ALA A 151 2.02 4.82 4.16
N ARG A 152 0.87 4.63 3.52
CA ARG A 152 -0.12 5.69 3.23
C ARG A 152 -1.20 5.84 4.30
N GLU A 153 -1.06 5.13 5.42
CA GLU A 153 -2.03 5.10 6.53
C GLU A 153 -3.46 4.73 6.08
N GLN A 154 -3.58 3.91 5.04
CA GLN A 154 -4.84 3.49 4.43
C GLN A 154 -5.45 2.28 5.15
N PHE A 155 -5.77 2.45 6.42
CA PHE A 155 -6.46 1.43 7.22
C PHE A 155 -7.36 2.07 8.27
N VAL A 156 -8.40 1.34 8.71
CA VAL A 156 -9.32 1.81 9.76
C VAL A 156 -9.60 0.71 10.77
N PRO A 157 -9.96 1.09 12.00
CA PRO A 157 -10.47 0.13 12.97
C PRO A 157 -11.93 -0.23 12.64
N THR A 158 -12.30 -1.50 12.81
CA THR A 158 -13.66 -2.00 12.60
C THR A 158 -13.93 -3.23 13.48
N ILE A 159 -15.14 -3.78 13.39
CA ILE A 159 -15.59 -4.95 14.15
C ILE A 159 -16.05 -6.02 13.15
N GLU A 160 -15.56 -7.25 13.34
CA GLU A 160 -16.00 -8.43 12.60
C GLU A 160 -16.55 -9.46 13.59
N GLY A 161 -17.88 -9.61 13.62
CA GLY A 161 -18.55 -10.38 14.66
C GLY A 161 -18.32 -9.75 16.03
N ASN A 162 -17.51 -10.40 16.87
CA ASN A 162 -17.11 -9.88 18.19
C ASN A 162 -15.60 -9.58 18.28
N ILE A 163 -14.95 -9.37 17.14
CA ILE A 163 -13.49 -9.19 17.05
C ILE A 163 -13.21 -7.78 16.53
N ALA A 164 -12.47 -6.98 17.30
CA ALA A 164 -11.94 -5.71 16.81
C ALA A 164 -10.78 -5.99 15.85
N VAL A 165 -10.77 -5.37 14.68
CA VAL A 165 -9.75 -5.59 13.63
C VAL A 165 -9.41 -4.28 12.92
N TRP A 166 -8.19 -4.17 12.40
CA TRP A 166 -7.82 -3.16 11.42
C TRP A 166 -8.07 -3.71 10.02
N LYS A 167 -8.73 -2.92 9.16
CA LYS A 167 -8.97 -3.29 7.76
C LYS A 167 -8.41 -2.26 6.80
N ALA A 168 -7.97 -2.73 5.65
CA ALA A 168 -7.51 -1.88 4.57
C ALA A 168 -8.61 -0.93 4.10
N VAL A 169 -8.21 0.28 3.74
CA VAL A 169 -9.03 1.19 2.92
C VAL A 169 -8.54 1.06 1.49
N ILE A 170 -9.43 0.61 0.60
CA ILE A 170 -9.10 0.46 -0.82
C ILE A 170 -9.68 1.66 -1.57
N GLY A 171 -8.81 2.54 -2.04
CA GLY A 171 -9.16 3.65 -2.91
C GLY A 171 -9.47 3.22 -4.35
N GLU A 172 -9.70 4.20 -5.23
CA GLU A 172 -9.97 3.95 -6.65
C GLU A 172 -8.77 3.33 -7.37
N GLU A 173 -7.57 3.90 -7.19
CA GLU A 173 -6.32 3.38 -7.77
C GLU A 173 -5.99 1.97 -7.23
N ASP A 174 -6.18 1.77 -5.93
CA ASP A 174 -5.94 0.49 -5.27
C ASP A 174 -6.92 -0.60 -5.74
N SER A 175 -8.15 -0.22 -6.08
CA SER A 175 -9.17 -1.15 -6.59
C SER A 175 -8.74 -1.78 -7.91
N GLU A 176 -8.13 -1.00 -8.80
CA GLU A 176 -7.58 -1.49 -10.07
C GLU A 176 -6.39 -2.42 -9.83
N ARG A 177 -5.51 -2.08 -8.88
CA ARG A 177 -4.38 -2.96 -8.50
C ARG A 177 -4.85 -4.30 -7.93
N VAL A 178 -5.87 -4.30 -7.08
CA VAL A 178 -6.51 -5.53 -6.58
C VAL A 178 -7.11 -6.35 -7.73
N ARG A 179 -7.74 -5.70 -8.73
CA ARG A 179 -8.26 -6.38 -9.92
C ARG A 179 -7.14 -7.05 -10.72
N LEU A 180 -6.05 -6.32 -11.00
CA LEU A 180 -4.89 -6.85 -11.72
C LEU A 180 -4.23 -8.02 -10.98
N LEU A 181 -4.06 -7.92 -9.66
CA LEU A 181 -3.58 -9.02 -8.84
C LEU A 181 -4.53 -10.23 -8.91
N ALA A 182 -5.84 -10.02 -8.83
CA ALA A 182 -6.81 -11.10 -8.91
C ALA A 182 -6.79 -11.82 -10.27
N GLU A 183 -6.58 -11.08 -11.36
CA GLU A 183 -6.43 -11.62 -12.72
C GLU A 183 -5.09 -12.34 -12.93
N ALA A 184 -4.02 -11.85 -12.31
CA ALA A 184 -2.69 -12.43 -12.40
C ALA A 184 -2.45 -13.59 -11.43
N MET A 185 -3.38 -13.87 -10.51
CA MET A 185 -3.20 -14.89 -9.48
C MET A 185 -2.91 -16.27 -10.10
N PRO A 186 -1.74 -16.87 -9.81
CA PRO A 186 -1.44 -18.23 -10.24
C PRO A 186 -2.49 -19.22 -9.70
N PRO A 187 -3.06 -20.11 -10.53
CA PRO A 187 -4.06 -21.07 -10.08
C PRO A 187 -3.60 -21.93 -8.89
N GLU A 188 -2.29 -22.18 -8.78
CA GLU A 188 -1.68 -22.92 -7.68
C GLU A 188 -1.89 -22.24 -6.33
N CYS A 189 -2.08 -20.91 -6.28
CA CYS A 189 -2.44 -20.19 -5.04
C CYS A 189 -3.77 -20.68 -4.45
N ARG A 190 -4.63 -21.30 -5.25
CA ARG A 190 -5.94 -21.84 -4.85
C ARG A 190 -5.97 -23.37 -4.78
N ALA A 191 -4.81 -24.02 -4.84
CA ALA A 191 -4.74 -25.48 -4.90
C ALA A 191 -5.09 -26.17 -3.57
N ASN A 192 -5.10 -25.46 -2.45
CA ASN A 192 -5.37 -26.04 -1.13
C ASN A 192 -6.86 -26.35 -0.95
N VAL A 193 -7.18 -27.62 -0.68
CA VAL A 193 -8.53 -28.06 -0.35
C VAL A 193 -8.71 -27.92 1.16
N SER A 194 -9.36 -26.85 1.61
CA SER A 194 -9.76 -26.75 3.01
C SER A 194 -10.84 -27.79 3.31
N HIS A 195 -10.56 -28.71 4.24
CA HIS A 195 -11.53 -29.71 4.68
C HIS A 195 -12.62 -29.14 5.60
N LYS A 196 -12.52 -27.86 6.00
CA LYS A 196 -13.35 -27.29 7.07
C LYS A 196 -14.74 -26.85 6.64
N ASP A 197 -14.98 -26.56 5.37
CA ASP A 197 -16.31 -26.16 4.91
C ASP A 197 -16.65 -26.83 3.58
N GLY A 198 -17.84 -27.42 3.48
CA GLY A 198 -18.45 -27.80 2.20
C GLY A 198 -18.87 -26.57 1.38
N GLY A 199 -18.08 -25.49 1.43
CA GLY A 199 -18.41 -24.14 1.05
C GLY A 199 -17.57 -23.63 -0.13
N SER A 200 -18.16 -22.67 -0.84
CA SER A 200 -17.65 -21.99 -2.03
C SER A 200 -16.13 -21.74 -2.00
N GLU A 201 -15.43 -22.08 -3.09
CA GLU A 201 -14.04 -21.66 -3.30
C GLU A 201 -13.95 -20.13 -3.16
N ALA A 202 -13.06 -19.65 -2.29
CA ALA A 202 -12.83 -18.21 -2.11
C ALA A 202 -12.37 -17.61 -3.44
N SER A 203 -12.94 -16.47 -3.82
CA SER A 203 -12.52 -15.80 -5.04
C SER A 203 -11.06 -15.32 -4.91
N PRO A 204 -10.31 -15.18 -6.01
CA PRO A 204 -8.97 -14.59 -5.95
C PRO A 204 -8.96 -13.22 -5.26
N ARG A 205 -10.00 -12.41 -5.46
CA ARG A 205 -10.16 -11.13 -4.76
C ARG A 205 -10.28 -11.31 -3.25
N ASP A 206 -11.10 -12.25 -2.78
CA ASP A 206 -11.30 -12.50 -1.35
C ASP A 206 -10.01 -13.00 -0.68
N LEU A 207 -9.24 -13.85 -1.37
CA LEU A 207 -7.95 -14.31 -0.89
C LEU A 207 -6.95 -13.17 -0.74
N ILE A 208 -6.83 -12.30 -1.75
CA ILE A 208 -5.96 -11.12 -1.69
C ILE A 208 -6.40 -10.21 -0.54
N MET A 209 -7.69 -9.87 -0.47
CA MET A 209 -8.18 -8.97 0.57
C MET A 209 -8.02 -9.55 1.97
N SER A 210 -8.26 -10.86 2.16
CA SER A 210 -8.01 -11.51 3.45
C SER A 210 -6.54 -11.49 3.87
N PHE A 211 -5.62 -11.65 2.92
CA PHE A 211 -4.18 -11.53 3.18
C PHE A 211 -3.82 -10.08 3.55
N VAL A 212 -4.31 -9.11 2.77
CA VAL A 212 -4.05 -7.69 3.01
C VAL A 212 -4.57 -7.26 4.37
N ASP A 213 -5.84 -7.54 4.68
CA ASP A 213 -6.45 -7.18 5.96
C ASP A 213 -5.73 -7.83 7.14
N ARG A 214 -5.38 -9.13 7.06
CA ARG A 214 -4.72 -9.84 8.17
C ARG A 214 -3.26 -9.41 8.38
N THR A 215 -2.54 -9.09 7.31
CA THR A 215 -1.16 -8.58 7.42
C THR A 215 -1.14 -7.16 7.99
N ILE A 216 -2.05 -6.29 7.54
CA ILE A 216 -2.23 -4.94 8.09
C ILE A 216 -2.64 -5.00 9.57
N ASP A 217 -3.64 -5.81 9.92
CA ASP A 217 -4.10 -5.97 11.30
C ASP A 217 -2.97 -6.40 12.23
N ALA A 218 -2.20 -7.41 11.82
CA ALA A 218 -1.07 -7.89 12.62
C ALA A 218 0.04 -6.82 12.75
N PHE A 219 0.39 -6.15 11.65
CA PHE A 219 1.42 -5.10 11.66
C PHE A 219 1.04 -3.92 12.56
N VAL A 220 -0.20 -3.42 12.44
CA VAL A 220 -0.66 -2.27 13.22
C VAL A 220 -0.72 -2.61 14.70
N ARG A 221 -1.21 -3.81 15.07
CA ARG A 221 -1.22 -4.26 16.47
C ARG A 221 0.18 -4.33 17.08
N MET A 222 1.13 -4.94 16.37
CA MET A 222 2.51 -5.02 16.83
C MET A 222 3.12 -3.63 17.02
N SER A 223 2.83 -2.71 16.10
CA SER A 223 3.28 -1.31 16.19
C SER A 223 2.67 -0.57 17.40
N LEU A 224 1.52 -1.02 17.87
CA LEU A 224 0.79 -0.43 19.01
C LEU A 224 1.00 -1.18 20.33
N GLU A 225 1.80 -2.25 20.39
CA GLU A 225 1.96 -3.10 21.58
C GLU A 225 2.39 -2.31 22.83
N HIS A 226 3.18 -1.26 22.65
CA HIS A 226 3.65 -0.38 23.71
C HIS A 226 2.89 0.95 23.82
N ALA A 227 1.92 1.18 22.94
CA ALA A 227 1.09 2.38 22.92
C ALA A 227 -0.15 2.18 23.80
N SER A 228 -0.42 3.13 24.70
CA SER A 228 -1.69 3.16 25.41
C SER A 228 -2.67 4.06 24.68
N LEU A 229 -3.67 3.47 24.03
CA LEU A 229 -4.74 4.21 23.33
C LEU A 229 -5.78 4.81 24.30
N ILE A 230 -5.73 4.45 25.58
CA ILE A 230 -6.68 4.92 26.59
C ILE A 230 -5.97 5.90 27.52
N PRO A 231 -6.55 7.10 27.75
CA PRO A 231 -6.01 8.03 28.72
C PRO A 231 -5.91 7.39 30.12
N PRO A 232 -4.88 7.76 30.92
CA PRO A 232 -4.75 7.24 32.27
C PRO A 232 -6.00 7.57 33.09
N ARG A 233 -6.70 6.53 33.55
CA ARG A 233 -7.95 6.69 34.30
C ARG A 233 -7.71 7.42 35.62
N ARG A 234 -8.59 8.38 35.94
CA ARG A 234 -8.72 8.98 37.27
C ARG A 234 -9.91 8.36 38.00
N GLY A 235 -9.69 7.73 39.15
CA GLY A 235 -10.76 7.21 40.02
C GLY A 235 -10.91 5.68 40.04
N ARG A 236 -12.05 5.21 40.56
CA ARG A 236 -12.36 3.77 40.74
C ARG A 236 -12.67 3.10 39.41
N ARG A 237 -12.11 1.90 39.18
CA ARG A 237 -12.39 1.10 37.98
C ARG A 237 -13.87 0.68 37.95
N PRO A 238 -14.55 0.79 36.80
CA PRO A 238 -15.92 0.32 36.67
C PRO A 238 -15.98 -1.21 36.81
N ALA A 239 -17.12 -1.74 37.24
CA ALA A 239 -17.33 -3.19 37.36
C ALA A 239 -17.36 -3.90 36.00
N ILE A 240 -17.79 -3.18 34.95
CA ILE A 240 -17.80 -3.62 33.55
C ILE A 240 -17.09 -2.56 32.73
N THR A 241 -16.10 -2.96 31.94
CA THR A 241 -15.39 -2.04 31.04
C THR A 241 -16.32 -1.60 29.91
N PRO A 242 -16.48 -0.29 29.64
CA PRO A 242 -17.30 0.20 28.52
C PRO A 242 -16.83 -0.36 27.18
N LEU A 243 -17.76 -0.62 26.27
CA LEU A 243 -17.45 -1.20 24.95
C LEU A 243 -16.41 -0.38 24.14
N PRO A 244 -16.45 0.96 24.09
CA PRO A 244 -15.41 1.73 23.41
C PRO A 244 -14.02 1.53 24.00
N GLU A 245 -13.91 1.34 25.33
CA GLU A 245 -12.63 1.05 25.97
C GLU A 245 -12.18 -0.38 25.68
N GLN A 246 -13.09 -1.35 25.67
CA GLN A 246 -12.77 -2.71 25.24
C GLN A 246 -12.26 -2.72 23.81
N PHE A 247 -12.88 -1.96 22.92
CA PHE A 247 -12.52 -1.82 21.51
C PHE A 247 -11.09 -1.30 21.32
N LEU A 248 -10.73 -0.19 21.99
CA LEU A 248 -9.39 0.38 21.89
C LEU A 248 -8.30 -0.54 22.47
N VAL A 249 -8.55 -1.23 23.59
CA VAL A 249 -7.62 -2.25 24.10
C VAL A 249 -7.52 -3.42 23.12
N ALA A 250 -8.65 -3.88 22.60
CA ALA A 250 -8.69 -5.00 21.67
C ALA A 250 -7.89 -4.70 20.40
N LEU A 251 -7.89 -3.47 19.87
CA LEU A 251 -7.11 -3.06 18.69
C LEU A 251 -5.60 -2.95 18.90
N SER A 252 -5.15 -2.86 20.14
CA SER A 252 -3.73 -2.64 20.50
C SER A 252 -3.08 -3.86 21.16
N THR A 253 -3.82 -4.98 21.28
CA THR A 253 -3.35 -6.19 21.94
C THR A 253 -3.58 -7.43 21.07
N GLU A 254 -2.95 -8.54 21.44
CA GLU A 254 -3.17 -9.86 20.82
C GLU A 254 -4.55 -10.46 21.13
N LYS A 255 -5.35 -9.84 22.02
CA LYS A 255 -6.70 -10.30 22.39
C LYS A 255 -7.74 -9.42 21.71
N PRO A 256 -8.19 -9.77 20.50
CA PRO A 256 -9.07 -8.90 19.74
C PRO A 256 -10.56 -9.03 20.12
N VAL A 257 -10.89 -9.92 21.08
CA VAL A 257 -12.28 -10.27 21.41
C VAL A 257 -12.95 -9.22 22.30
N LEU A 258 -14.16 -8.83 21.92
CA LEU A 258 -15.04 -7.93 22.66
C LEU A 258 -16.08 -8.73 23.45
N ASP A 259 -16.28 -8.36 24.71
CA ASP A 259 -17.27 -8.98 25.60
C ASP A 259 -18.51 -8.08 25.71
N ALA A 260 -19.39 -8.23 24.72
CA ALA A 260 -20.68 -7.55 24.65
C ALA A 260 -21.71 -8.38 23.85
N PRO A 261 -23.03 -8.20 24.09
CA PRO A 261 -24.08 -8.83 23.28
C PRO A 261 -24.00 -8.39 21.81
N ALA A 262 -24.40 -9.26 20.88
CA ALA A 262 -24.37 -9.00 19.44
C ALA A 262 -25.08 -7.69 19.06
N GLU A 263 -26.27 -7.42 19.61
CA GLU A 263 -27.02 -6.18 19.35
C GLU A 263 -26.24 -4.90 19.74
N ALA A 264 -25.47 -4.95 20.83
CA ALA A 264 -24.64 -3.82 21.25
C ALA A 264 -23.40 -3.65 20.36
N LEU A 265 -22.84 -4.76 19.85
CA LEU A 265 -21.74 -4.75 18.90
C LEU A 265 -22.18 -4.21 17.54
N ASP A 266 -23.36 -4.63 17.06
CA ASP A 266 -23.93 -4.14 15.80
C ASP A 266 -24.21 -2.63 15.88
N ALA A 267 -24.86 -2.16 16.96
CA ALA A 267 -25.12 -0.74 17.15
C ALA A 267 -23.84 0.10 17.24
N PHE A 268 -22.81 -0.38 17.95
CA PHE A 268 -21.52 0.30 18.04
C PHE A 268 -20.75 0.26 16.71
N SER A 269 -20.85 -0.83 15.96
CA SER A 269 -20.29 -0.95 14.61
C SER A 269 -20.97 0.05 13.65
N ASP A 270 -22.28 0.20 13.70
CA ASP A 270 -23.02 1.18 12.90
C ASP A 270 -22.60 2.62 13.24
N GLU A 271 -22.48 2.96 14.52
CA GLU A 271 -22.00 4.27 14.97
C GLU A 271 -20.56 4.54 14.49
N LEU A 272 -19.68 3.54 14.60
CA LEU A 272 -18.30 3.63 14.13
C LEU A 272 -18.24 3.83 12.61
N MET A 273 -19.03 3.08 11.85
CA MET A 273 -19.07 3.18 10.39
C MET A 273 -19.66 4.51 9.92
N ASP A 274 -20.69 5.03 10.60
CA ASP A 274 -21.21 6.37 10.32
C ASP A 274 -20.13 7.43 10.57
N TRP A 275 -19.42 7.36 11.70
CA TRP A 275 -18.31 8.27 11.99
C TRP A 275 -17.18 8.16 10.95
N LEU A 276 -16.75 6.94 10.59
CA LEU A 276 -15.71 6.71 9.58
C LEU A 276 -16.13 7.21 8.18
N SER A 277 -17.41 7.05 7.82
CA SER A 277 -17.93 7.50 6.53
C SER A 277 -17.86 9.02 6.35
N ARG A 278 -17.90 9.77 7.46
CA ARG A 278 -17.74 11.24 7.45
C ARG A 278 -16.30 11.68 7.27
N LEU A 279 -15.33 10.80 7.54
CA LEU A 279 -13.90 11.09 7.40
C LEU A 279 -13.36 10.68 6.03
N ARG A 280 -13.93 9.65 5.42
CA ARG A 280 -13.50 9.17 4.10
C ARG A 280 -14.01 10.06 2.96
N PRO A 281 -13.33 10.06 1.80
CA PRO A 281 -13.90 10.59 0.57
C PRO A 281 -15.30 10.02 0.30
N SER A 282 -16.13 10.83 -0.36
CA SER A 282 -17.47 10.41 -0.77
C SER A 282 -17.39 9.09 -1.55
N ALA A 283 -18.38 8.22 -1.32
CA ALA A 283 -18.43 6.86 -1.87
C ALA A 283 -18.12 6.82 -3.38
N PRO A 284 -17.53 5.72 -3.90
CA PRO A 284 -17.19 5.56 -5.32
C PRO A 284 -18.37 5.75 -6.28
N ASP A 285 -19.61 5.74 -5.79
CA ASP A 285 -20.83 5.97 -6.57
C ASP A 285 -21.18 7.47 -6.75
N VAL A 286 -20.39 8.39 -6.16
CA VAL A 286 -20.52 9.81 -6.47
C VAL A 286 -19.74 10.10 -7.75
N PRO A 287 -20.37 10.61 -8.83
CA PRO A 287 -19.69 10.78 -10.12
C PRO A 287 -18.61 11.87 -10.15
N PHE A 288 -18.41 12.60 -9.04
CA PHE A 288 -17.52 13.74 -8.95
C PHE A 288 -16.86 13.82 -7.57
N ARG A 289 -15.68 14.44 -7.52
CA ARG A 289 -14.94 14.76 -6.31
C ARG A 289 -14.55 16.24 -6.29
N THR A 290 -14.35 16.82 -5.11
CA THR A 290 -13.76 18.16 -4.98
C THR A 290 -12.28 18.10 -5.36
N CYS A 291 -11.82 19.11 -6.09
CA CYS A 291 -10.47 19.19 -6.63
C CYS A 291 -9.81 20.54 -6.30
N PHE A 292 -8.57 20.50 -5.84
CA PHE A 292 -7.73 21.65 -5.54
C PHE A 292 -6.71 21.85 -6.64
N ARG A 293 -6.69 23.01 -7.29
CA ARG A 293 -5.65 23.35 -8.27
C ARG A 293 -4.73 24.40 -7.68
N LEU A 294 -3.43 24.11 -7.63
CA LEU A 294 -2.41 25.07 -7.25
C LEU A 294 -1.85 25.73 -8.52
N ASP A 295 -2.06 27.03 -8.64
CA ASP A 295 -1.50 27.84 -9.72
C ASP A 295 -0.27 28.62 -9.21
N PRO A 296 0.87 28.56 -9.93
CA PRO A 296 2.06 29.33 -9.56
C PRO A 296 1.83 30.83 -9.74
N PRO A 297 2.60 31.68 -9.03
CA PRO A 297 2.55 33.12 -9.24
C PRO A 297 2.88 33.46 -10.71
N PRO A 298 2.28 34.53 -11.26
CA PRO A 298 2.54 34.94 -12.64
C PRO A 298 4.02 35.28 -12.84
N GLU A 299 4.64 34.73 -13.89
CA GLU A 299 6.04 35.01 -14.22
C GLU A 299 6.27 36.51 -14.42
N ARG A 300 7.35 37.04 -13.81
CA ARG A 300 7.79 38.41 -14.08
C ARG A 300 8.18 38.51 -15.55
N SER A 301 7.40 39.26 -16.33
CA SER A 301 7.77 39.59 -17.70
C SER A 301 9.04 40.45 -17.66
N GLY A 302 10.17 39.90 -18.11
CA GLY A 302 11.42 40.64 -18.27
C GLY A 302 11.35 41.61 -19.46
N ASP A 303 11.85 42.83 -19.23
CA ASP A 303 12.21 43.90 -20.17
C ASP A 303 11.14 44.56 -21.05
N VAL A 304 10.86 45.85 -20.76
CA VAL A 304 11.39 46.97 -21.57
C VAL A 304 11.77 48.11 -20.64
N GLY A 305 13.05 48.48 -20.68
CA GLY A 305 13.60 49.64 -19.99
C GLY A 305 12.95 50.96 -20.39
N GLY A 306 12.87 51.86 -19.41
CA GLY A 306 12.52 53.24 -19.60
C GLY A 306 12.85 53.98 -18.33
N ASP A 307 14.04 54.57 -18.29
CA ASP A 307 14.47 55.49 -17.25
C ASP A 307 13.35 56.49 -16.93
N ARG A 308 12.78 56.38 -15.73
CA ARG A 308 12.03 57.46 -15.11
C ARG A 308 12.46 57.55 -13.65
N GLU A 309 13.46 58.40 -13.43
CA GLU A 309 13.61 59.13 -12.17
C GLU A 309 12.27 59.77 -11.82
N GLY A 310 11.70 59.40 -10.67
CA GLY A 310 10.45 59.95 -10.20
C GLY A 310 9.97 59.22 -8.96
N GLY A 311 10.41 59.68 -7.78
CA GLY A 311 10.05 59.09 -6.51
C GLY A 311 8.54 59.03 -6.26
N GLY A 312 8.11 57.95 -5.62
CA GLY A 312 6.75 57.82 -5.11
C GLY A 312 6.58 56.51 -4.35
N LYS A 313 6.12 56.62 -3.10
CA LYS A 313 5.88 55.56 -2.11
C LYS A 313 4.93 54.40 -2.53
N LYS A 314 4.61 54.24 -3.82
CA LYS A 314 3.62 53.26 -4.36
C LYS A 314 4.23 51.98 -4.96
N ASP A 315 5.54 51.92 -5.21
CA ASP A 315 6.19 50.71 -5.79
C ASP A 315 6.41 49.54 -4.82
N ARG A 316 6.17 49.74 -3.51
CA ARG A 316 6.33 48.67 -2.52
C ARG A 316 5.10 47.78 -2.37
N ASP A 317 3.91 48.28 -2.73
CA ASP A 317 2.67 47.51 -2.61
C ASP A 317 2.41 46.63 -3.84
N VAL A 318 2.83 47.06 -5.04
CA VAL A 318 2.68 46.26 -6.28
C VAL A 318 3.68 45.09 -6.36
N LYS A 319 4.81 45.15 -5.63
CA LYS A 319 5.81 44.07 -5.57
C LYS A 319 5.33 42.81 -4.84
N ARG A 320 4.27 42.87 -4.03
CA ARG A 320 3.83 41.76 -3.17
C ARG A 320 2.94 40.74 -3.89
N ASP A 321 2.16 41.14 -4.89
CA ASP A 321 1.22 40.24 -5.58
C ASP A 321 1.91 39.22 -6.51
N TYR A 322 3.14 39.50 -6.95
CA TYR A 322 3.89 38.61 -7.86
C TYR A 322 4.55 37.41 -7.18
N ASP A 323 4.45 37.29 -5.85
CA ASP A 323 4.99 36.14 -5.10
C ASP A 323 3.85 35.30 -4.46
N ILE A 324 2.59 35.56 -4.85
CA ILE A 324 1.40 34.89 -4.30
C ILE A 324 1.01 33.69 -5.17
N TRP A 325 1.04 32.51 -4.57
CA TRP A 325 0.49 31.28 -5.13
C TRP A 325 -1.01 31.25 -4.87
N SER A 326 -1.79 30.66 -5.78
CA SER A 326 -3.25 30.59 -5.61
C SER A 326 -3.73 29.15 -5.66
N VAL A 327 -4.53 28.75 -4.67
CA VAL A 327 -5.30 27.50 -4.71
C VAL A 327 -6.72 27.81 -5.12
N HIS A 328 -7.22 27.09 -6.12
CA HIS A 328 -8.57 27.23 -6.66
C HIS A 328 -9.37 25.94 -6.44
N PHE A 329 -10.67 26.10 -6.15
CA PHE A 329 -11.58 24.98 -5.89
C PHE A 329 -12.40 24.61 -7.13
N PHE A 330 -12.50 23.31 -7.41
CA PHE A 330 -13.24 22.74 -8.53
C PHE A 330 -14.05 21.52 -8.09
N LEU A 331 -15.10 21.18 -8.85
CA LEU A 331 -15.64 19.82 -8.89
C LEU A 331 -15.09 19.11 -10.12
N GLN A 332 -14.43 17.97 -9.92
CA GLN A 332 -13.82 17.13 -10.96
C GLN A 332 -14.64 15.86 -11.15
N ALA A 333 -14.79 15.38 -12.39
CA ALA A 333 -15.45 14.10 -12.64
C ALA A 333 -14.53 12.91 -12.36
N ASN A 334 -15.06 11.84 -11.75
CA ASN A 334 -14.28 10.64 -11.44
C ASN A 334 -13.97 9.83 -12.71
N ASP A 335 -14.92 9.73 -13.64
CA ASP A 335 -14.75 8.99 -14.91
C ASP A 335 -13.91 9.72 -15.96
N ASP A 336 -13.77 11.05 -15.84
CA ASP A 336 -12.96 11.88 -16.72
C ASP A 336 -12.34 13.04 -15.91
N PRO A 337 -11.12 12.83 -15.36
CA PRO A 337 -10.43 13.84 -14.55
C PRO A 337 -10.16 15.17 -15.27
N SER A 338 -10.28 15.23 -16.60
CA SER A 338 -10.10 16.48 -17.35
C SER A 338 -11.31 17.43 -17.23
N LEU A 339 -12.46 16.92 -16.80
CA LEU A 339 -13.68 17.70 -16.67
C LEU A 339 -13.75 18.36 -15.29
N LEU A 340 -13.44 19.66 -15.29
CA LEU A 340 -13.42 20.52 -14.10
C LEU A 340 -14.53 21.57 -14.17
N ILE A 341 -15.24 21.75 -13.05
CA ILE A 341 -16.26 22.79 -12.87
C ILE A 341 -15.76 23.75 -11.79
N PRO A 342 -15.45 25.01 -12.13
CA PRO A 342 -14.99 25.99 -11.16
C PRO A 342 -16.02 26.25 -10.07
N ALA A 343 -15.57 26.43 -8.82
CA ALA A 343 -16.44 26.73 -7.69
C ALA A 343 -17.34 27.95 -7.94
N GLU A 344 -16.87 28.98 -8.66
CA GLU A 344 -17.68 30.14 -9.06
C GLU A 344 -18.94 29.73 -9.83
N THR A 345 -18.82 28.71 -10.68
CA THR A 345 -19.94 28.18 -11.47
C THR A 345 -20.89 27.39 -10.57
N VAL A 346 -20.35 26.63 -9.63
CA VAL A 346 -21.13 25.89 -8.62
C VAL A 346 -21.98 26.85 -7.77
N TRP A 347 -21.39 27.91 -7.24
CA TRP A 347 -22.09 28.89 -6.40
C TRP A 347 -23.13 29.75 -7.14
N LYS A 348 -22.98 29.91 -8.47
CA LYS A 348 -23.97 30.59 -9.31
C LYS A 348 -25.20 29.73 -9.61
N THR A 349 -25.13 28.43 -9.37
CA THR A 349 -26.23 27.50 -9.62
C THR A 349 -27.41 27.77 -8.69
N ARG A 350 -28.60 27.99 -9.24
CA ARG A 350 -29.82 28.26 -8.46
C ARG A 350 -30.69 27.01 -8.24
N SER A 351 -30.43 25.93 -8.98
CA SER A 351 -31.16 24.66 -8.91
C SER A 351 -30.44 23.65 -8.04
N LYS A 352 -31.20 22.75 -7.40
CA LYS A 352 -30.67 21.55 -6.73
C LYS A 352 -29.94 20.59 -7.68
N THR A 353 -30.02 20.84 -8.98
CA THR A 353 -29.32 20.07 -9.99
C THR A 353 -28.50 20.97 -10.91
N LEU A 354 -27.18 20.82 -10.95
CA LEU A 354 -26.34 21.38 -12.02
C LEU A 354 -26.36 20.38 -13.19
N THR A 355 -26.39 20.85 -14.43
CA THR A 355 -26.16 19.99 -15.61
C THR A 355 -24.95 20.51 -16.36
N PHE A 356 -23.92 19.69 -16.50
CA PHE A 356 -22.69 20.01 -17.24
C PHE A 356 -22.39 18.88 -18.21
N LEU A 357 -22.21 19.19 -19.49
CA LEU A 357 -21.91 18.22 -20.57
C LEU A 357 -22.77 16.93 -20.51
N LYS A 358 -24.10 17.07 -20.30
CA LYS A 358 -25.12 16.00 -20.17
C LYS A 358 -25.15 15.23 -18.85
N ARG A 359 -24.28 15.53 -17.88
CA ARG A 359 -24.30 14.91 -16.54
C ARG A 359 -25.09 15.76 -15.55
N LYS A 360 -25.82 15.14 -14.63
CA LYS A 360 -26.65 15.80 -13.61
C LYS A 360 -25.99 15.68 -12.23
N PHE A 361 -25.84 16.79 -11.54
CA PHE A 361 -25.21 16.89 -10.23
C PHE A 361 -26.27 17.25 -9.20
N LYS A 362 -26.54 16.38 -8.23
CA LYS A 362 -27.48 16.73 -7.14
C LYS A 362 -26.73 17.53 -6.08
N ASN A 363 -27.33 18.62 -5.62
CA ASN A 363 -26.85 19.51 -4.55
C ASN A 363 -25.33 19.83 -4.60
N PRO A 364 -24.81 20.35 -5.74
CA PRO A 364 -23.36 20.55 -5.91
C PRO A 364 -22.75 21.55 -4.91
N GLN A 365 -23.56 22.49 -4.41
CA GLN A 365 -23.14 23.46 -3.39
C GLN A 365 -22.95 22.81 -2.02
N GLU A 366 -23.90 21.97 -1.60
CA GLU A 366 -23.82 21.25 -0.32
C GLU A 366 -22.63 20.28 -0.35
N GLN A 367 -22.42 19.58 -1.47
CA GLN A 367 -21.27 18.71 -1.66
C GLN A 367 -19.95 19.48 -1.53
N LEU A 368 -19.78 20.58 -2.28
CA LEU A 368 -18.55 21.36 -2.24
C LEU A 368 -18.29 21.94 -0.84
N LEU A 369 -19.32 22.44 -0.14
CA LEU A 369 -19.17 22.93 1.24
C LEU A 369 -18.80 21.81 2.22
N ALA A 370 -19.46 20.65 2.13
CA ALA A 370 -19.15 19.51 2.97
C ALA A 370 -17.72 19.02 2.73
N ASP A 371 -17.30 18.96 1.47
CA ASP A 371 -15.96 18.54 1.06
C ASP A 371 -14.89 19.52 1.54
N LEU A 372 -15.11 20.84 1.44
CA LEU A 372 -14.19 21.85 1.96
C LEU A 372 -14.07 21.80 3.49
N GLY A 373 -15.19 21.58 4.21
CA GLY A 373 -15.16 21.39 5.66
C GLY A 373 -14.44 20.12 6.09
N ARG A 374 -14.44 19.07 5.26
CA ARG A 374 -13.61 17.87 5.49
C ARG A 374 -12.13 18.16 5.20
N ALA A 375 -11.85 18.78 4.07
CA ALA A 375 -10.49 19.11 3.66
C ALA A 375 -9.80 20.05 4.66
N SER A 376 -10.54 20.92 5.35
CA SER A 376 -9.97 21.81 6.37
C SER A 376 -9.38 21.07 7.59
N GLN A 377 -9.79 19.83 7.86
CA GLN A 377 -9.17 19.01 8.91
C GLN A 377 -7.77 18.55 8.55
N VAL A 378 -7.51 18.33 7.25
CA VAL A 378 -6.20 17.91 6.71
C VAL A 378 -5.33 19.12 6.40
N PHE A 379 -5.95 20.19 5.88
CA PHE A 379 -5.28 21.42 5.52
C PHE A 379 -6.01 22.64 6.11
N PRO A 380 -5.65 23.05 7.34
CA PRO A 380 -6.35 24.11 8.07
C PRO A 380 -6.42 25.46 7.37
N GLU A 381 -5.53 25.75 6.41
CA GLU A 381 -5.57 27.02 5.67
C GLU A 381 -6.89 27.21 4.88
N ILE A 382 -7.59 26.12 4.54
CA ILE A 382 -8.91 26.16 3.89
C ILE A 382 -9.96 26.85 4.77
N GLU A 383 -9.82 26.83 6.10
CA GLU A 383 -10.77 27.47 7.03
C GLU A 383 -10.92 28.97 6.75
N THR A 384 -9.83 29.62 6.32
CA THR A 384 -9.85 31.05 5.95
C THR A 384 -10.80 31.32 4.79
N SER A 385 -10.88 30.41 3.81
CA SER A 385 -11.85 30.52 2.71
C SER A 385 -13.27 30.27 3.15
N LEU A 386 -13.49 29.45 4.20
CA LEU A 386 -14.83 29.11 4.70
C LEU A 386 -15.50 30.27 5.46
N GLU A 387 -14.78 31.34 5.79
CA GLU A 387 -15.35 32.59 6.29
C GLU A 387 -16.21 33.30 5.22
N ASP A 388 -15.88 33.11 3.94
CA ASP A 388 -16.65 33.63 2.82
C ASP A 388 -17.86 32.73 2.50
N ALA A 389 -19.02 33.35 2.22
CA ALA A 389 -20.24 32.63 1.88
C ALA A 389 -20.16 31.83 0.55
N ARG A 390 -19.13 32.07 -0.27
CA ARG A 390 -18.90 31.44 -1.58
C ARG A 390 -17.40 31.22 -1.81
N PRO A 391 -16.80 30.24 -1.13
CA PRO A 391 -15.37 29.98 -1.19
C PRO A 391 -14.96 29.53 -2.61
N VAL A 392 -14.00 30.22 -3.21
CA VAL A 392 -13.50 29.89 -4.57
C VAL A 392 -12.02 29.47 -4.58
N GLY A 393 -11.31 29.78 -3.51
CA GLY A 393 -9.88 29.59 -3.39
C GLY A 393 -9.27 30.52 -2.35
N PHE A 394 -7.94 30.50 -2.24
CA PHE A 394 -7.16 31.42 -1.41
C PHE A 394 -5.74 31.56 -1.93
N GLY A 395 -5.08 32.64 -1.52
CA GLY A 395 -3.68 32.91 -1.81
C GLY A 395 -2.76 32.40 -0.69
N MET A 396 -1.56 31.97 -1.06
CA MET A 396 -0.53 31.51 -0.13
C MET A 396 0.86 32.02 -0.54
N SER A 397 1.77 32.08 0.42
CA SER A 397 3.18 32.41 0.16
C SER A 397 3.94 31.24 -0.48
N THR A 398 5.11 31.49 -1.08
CA THR A 398 5.97 30.43 -1.62
C THR A 398 6.36 29.36 -0.60
N SER A 399 6.61 29.72 0.66
CA SER A 399 6.89 28.75 1.73
C SER A 399 5.69 27.87 2.03
N GLN A 400 4.48 28.44 2.05
CA GLN A 400 3.24 27.69 2.26
C GLN A 400 2.93 26.80 1.05
N ALA A 401 3.16 27.28 -0.17
CA ALA A 401 3.01 26.48 -1.39
C ALA A 401 3.95 25.27 -1.39
N TYR A 402 5.20 25.44 -0.95
CA TYR A 402 6.12 24.32 -0.81
C TYR A 402 5.68 23.31 0.25
N ALA A 403 5.19 23.78 1.40
CA ALA A 403 4.63 22.91 2.44
C ALA A 403 3.39 22.17 1.93
N PHE A 404 2.49 22.87 1.24
CA PHE A 404 1.32 22.28 0.57
C PHE A 404 1.74 21.17 -0.40
N LEU A 405 2.73 21.43 -1.26
CA LEU A 405 3.22 20.46 -2.24
C LEU A 405 3.84 19.20 -1.63
N ARG A 406 4.51 19.33 -0.47
CA ARG A 406 5.18 18.19 0.18
C ARG A 406 4.29 17.42 1.15
N GLU A 407 3.43 18.11 1.87
CA GLU A 407 2.71 17.55 3.02
C GLU A 407 1.21 17.46 2.74
N SER A 408 0.56 18.56 2.36
CA SER A 408 -0.91 18.61 2.25
C SER A 408 -1.45 17.98 0.97
N ALA A 409 -0.80 18.17 -0.17
CA ALA A 409 -1.25 17.64 -1.46
C ALA A 409 -1.34 16.10 -1.46
N PRO A 410 -0.31 15.34 -1.03
CA PRO A 410 -0.41 13.89 -0.92
C PRO A 410 -1.52 13.43 0.03
N LEU A 411 -1.72 14.13 1.16
CA LEU A 411 -2.78 13.80 2.11
C LEU A 411 -4.17 14.07 1.53
N LEU A 412 -4.36 15.17 0.78
CA LEU A 412 -5.63 15.47 0.12
C LEU A 412 -5.96 14.41 -0.95
N GLU A 413 -4.99 14.00 -1.76
CA GLU A 413 -5.16 12.91 -2.74
C GLU A 413 -5.53 11.59 -2.07
N GLN A 414 -4.85 11.24 -0.97
CA GLN A 414 -5.15 10.05 -0.15
C GLN A 414 -6.55 10.11 0.47
N ASN A 415 -7.07 11.31 0.76
CA ASN A 415 -8.45 11.54 1.20
C ASN A 415 -9.44 11.63 0.02
N GLY A 416 -9.03 11.23 -1.19
CA GLY A 416 -9.87 11.12 -2.40
C GLY A 416 -10.27 12.46 -3.01
N PHE A 417 -9.58 13.55 -2.65
CA PHE A 417 -9.71 14.81 -3.37
C PHE A 417 -8.87 14.80 -4.64
N GLY A 418 -9.34 15.49 -5.68
CA GLY A 418 -8.48 15.80 -6.81
C GLY A 418 -7.44 16.83 -6.41
N VAL A 419 -6.18 16.65 -6.82
CA VAL A 419 -5.17 17.70 -6.70
C VAL A 419 -4.53 17.88 -8.07
N LEU A 420 -4.45 19.12 -8.52
CA LEU A 420 -3.82 19.50 -9.77
C LEU A 420 -2.65 20.41 -9.45
N LEU A 421 -1.46 19.85 -9.62
CA LEU A 421 -0.21 20.52 -9.33
C LEU A 421 0.38 21.17 -10.58
N PRO A 422 1.25 22.18 -10.41
CA PRO A 422 1.95 22.76 -11.54
C PRO A 422 2.79 21.71 -12.30
N PRO A 423 2.82 21.73 -13.65
CA PRO A 423 3.43 20.68 -14.45
C PRO A 423 4.93 20.42 -14.22
N TRP A 424 5.64 21.37 -13.59
CA TRP A 424 7.04 21.20 -13.25
C TRP A 424 7.22 20.33 -12.01
N TRP A 425 6.30 20.33 -11.03
CA TRP A 425 6.45 19.56 -9.78
C TRP A 425 6.40 18.05 -9.97
N GLU A 426 5.58 17.57 -10.92
CA GLU A 426 5.41 16.15 -11.22
C GLU A 426 6.61 15.53 -11.94
N LYS A 427 7.58 16.33 -12.40
CA LYS A 427 8.76 15.81 -13.08
C LYS A 427 9.73 15.17 -12.08
N PRO A 428 10.28 13.97 -12.35
CA PRO A 428 11.21 13.26 -11.45
C PRO A 428 12.45 14.07 -11.03
N GLY A 429 12.79 15.13 -11.77
CA GLY A 429 13.86 16.06 -11.43
C GLY A 429 13.46 17.24 -10.54
N ALA A 430 12.21 17.70 -10.49
CA ALA A 430 11.89 18.97 -9.80
C ALA A 430 11.92 18.91 -8.26
N ARG A 431 12.24 17.74 -7.68
CA ARG A 431 12.44 17.58 -6.24
C ARG A 431 13.81 18.15 -5.87
N ILE A 432 13.83 19.06 -4.89
CA ILE A 432 15.10 19.51 -4.27
C ILE A 432 15.84 18.26 -3.78
N GLY A 433 16.96 17.99 -4.43
CA GLY A 433 17.82 16.84 -4.17
C GLY A 433 19.20 17.33 -3.74
N VAL A 434 19.78 16.66 -2.74
CA VAL A 434 21.17 16.91 -2.37
C VAL A 434 22.05 16.09 -3.31
N LYS A 435 22.81 16.75 -4.18
CA LYS A 435 23.69 16.09 -5.14
C LYS A 435 25.10 16.05 -4.57
N LEU A 436 25.51 14.90 -4.05
CA LEU A 436 26.88 14.71 -3.56
C LEU A 436 27.83 14.54 -4.75
N ARG A 437 28.69 15.53 -5.00
CA ARG A 437 29.81 15.39 -5.95
C ARG A 437 31.07 14.99 -5.20
N ILE A 438 31.49 13.75 -5.38
CA ILE A 438 32.78 13.26 -4.88
C ILE A 438 33.86 13.67 -5.89
N LYS A 439 34.62 14.72 -5.59
CA LYS A 439 35.83 15.06 -6.34
C LYS A 439 36.97 14.15 -5.86
N THR A 440 37.37 13.18 -6.68
CA THR A 440 38.61 12.44 -6.44
C THR A 440 39.78 13.37 -6.80
N PRO A 441 40.69 13.70 -5.88
CA PRO A 441 41.84 14.52 -6.23
C PRO A 441 42.71 13.74 -7.23
N VAL A 442 43.00 14.37 -8.37
CA VAL A 442 44.00 13.87 -9.32
C VAL A 442 45.34 13.94 -8.59
N LEU A 443 45.93 12.77 -8.31
CA LEU A 443 47.31 12.68 -7.83
C LEU A 443 48.21 13.27 -8.92
N ALA A 444 48.67 14.50 -8.70
CA ALA A 444 49.79 15.06 -9.44
C ALA A 444 51.00 14.16 -9.16
N GLN A 445 51.48 13.46 -10.18
CA GLN A 445 52.78 12.81 -10.15
C GLN A 445 53.86 13.90 -10.19
N GLU A 446 54.32 14.34 -9.02
CA GLU A 446 55.66 14.90 -8.88
C GLU A 446 56.35 14.22 -7.70
N GLY A 447 57.55 13.70 -7.98
CA GLY A 447 58.26 12.77 -7.12
C GLY A 447 58.76 13.37 -5.81
N GLY A 448 58.63 12.59 -4.75
CA GLY A 448 59.25 12.86 -3.45
C GLY A 448 58.97 11.72 -2.48
N ILE A 449 60.00 10.99 -2.10
CA ILE A 449 59.94 9.93 -1.09
C ILE A 449 59.70 10.60 0.28
N GLY A 450 58.55 10.34 0.88
CA GLY A 450 58.18 10.82 2.22
C GLY A 450 57.15 9.89 2.86
N SER A 451 57.52 9.34 4.01
CA SER A 451 56.74 8.40 4.81
C SER A 451 55.50 9.02 5.45
N GLY A 452 54.37 8.31 5.38
CA GLY A 452 53.36 8.28 6.44
C GLY A 452 52.17 9.23 6.33
N HIS A 453 50.97 8.61 6.42
CA HIS A 453 49.64 9.15 6.77
C HIS A 453 48.61 9.25 5.63
N PHE A 454 48.19 8.11 5.08
CA PHE A 454 46.87 7.97 4.46
C PHE A 454 45.78 8.03 5.55
N SER A 455 45.33 9.24 5.86
CA SER A 455 44.09 9.47 6.59
C SER A 455 42.93 9.43 5.58
N VAL A 456 41.84 8.72 5.89
CA VAL A 456 40.61 8.69 5.07
C VAL A 456 40.07 10.11 4.79
N LYS A 457 40.39 11.09 5.65
CA LYS A 457 40.06 12.52 5.43
C LYS A 457 40.83 13.17 4.27
N SER A 458 41.94 12.60 3.81
CA SER A 458 42.72 13.12 2.67
C SER A 458 42.23 12.59 1.30
N ILE A 459 41.33 11.60 1.29
CA ILE A 459 40.91 10.88 0.07
C ILE A 459 39.54 11.37 -0.45
N MET A 460 38.76 12.09 0.36
CA MET A 460 37.45 12.60 -0.06
C MET A 460 37.26 14.06 0.36
N ALA A 461 37.41 14.97 -0.61
CA ALA A 461 36.79 16.28 -0.53
C ALA A 461 35.34 16.14 -1.00
N TYR A 462 34.39 16.43 -0.13
CA TYR A 462 32.96 16.44 -0.43
C TYR A 462 32.50 17.89 -0.59
N ASP A 463 31.92 18.19 -1.76
CA ASP A 463 31.20 19.42 -2.02
C ASP A 463 29.71 19.09 -1.96
N TRP A 464 28.97 19.80 -1.10
CA TRP A 464 27.53 19.66 -0.99
C TRP A 464 26.87 20.76 -1.83
N GLU A 465 26.28 20.38 -2.96
CA GLU A 465 25.51 21.28 -3.82
C GLU A 465 24.01 20.95 -3.67
N VAL A 466 23.19 21.98 -3.43
CA VAL A 466 21.73 21.87 -3.45
C VAL A 466 21.28 22.02 -4.90
N ALA A 467 20.54 21.05 -5.43
CA ALA A 467 20.05 21.10 -6.79
C ALA A 467 18.52 21.03 -6.83
N ILE A 468 17.93 21.75 -7.78
CA ILE A 468 16.55 21.56 -8.23
C ILE A 468 16.64 20.86 -9.59
N GLY A 469 16.47 19.55 -9.59
CA GLY A 469 16.66 18.72 -10.78
C GLY A 469 18.10 18.68 -11.26
N ASP A 470 18.30 19.08 -12.51
CA ASP A 470 19.63 19.12 -13.13
C ASP A 470 20.36 20.45 -12.90
N GLU A 471 19.70 21.44 -12.29
CA GLU A 471 20.26 22.76 -12.01
C GLU A 471 20.76 22.84 -10.57
N THR A 472 22.06 23.07 -10.42
CA THR A 472 22.70 23.34 -9.13
C THR A 472 22.47 24.79 -8.73
N LEU A 473 21.92 25.03 -7.54
CA LEU A 473 21.77 26.37 -6.98
C LEU A 473 23.12 26.85 -6.42
N SER A 474 23.55 28.04 -6.85
CA SER A 474 24.65 28.78 -6.21
C SER A 474 24.13 29.58 -5.02
N GLU A 475 25.03 30.02 -4.14
CA GLU A 475 24.72 30.75 -2.90
C GLU A 475 24.14 32.17 -3.11
N ASP A 476 24.10 32.67 -4.36
CA ASP A 476 23.62 34.02 -4.74
C ASP A 476 22.21 34.06 -5.35
#